data_AF-A0A968GEA5-F1
#
_entry.id   AF-A0A968GEA5-F1
#
_cell.length_a   1.000
_cell.length_b   1.000
_cell.length_c   1.000
_cell.angle_alpha   90.00
_cell.angle_beta   90.00
_cell.angle_gamma   90.00
#
_symmetry.space_group_name_H-M   'P 1'
#
loop_
_entity.id
_entity.type
_entity.pdbx_description
1 polymer ?
#
loop_
_entity_poly.entity_id
_entity_poly.type
_entity_poly.pdbx_seq_one_letter_code
_entity_poly.pdbx_strand_id
1 'polypeptide(L)'
;MKYKQPVIVLIFLLFLVSVLLGGSLLVQRNSDKVPLIAGGGGSSRPVISPTPPEVITPVDPPVEVEQPSVDPDENLNGSGGEFVDPLAPVEDPSAKARELTNQREYKVVSGDTVSTITVREWGNVMLWPDLYVNNQWIYNDPDLILPGELVMIFDKLGHGRSELTAEEKEYLLDAYLQVYKLYQQLGEKRNASKWYTLGLALRVEPRFFEIYADRIDPRDIEMVRTLQKQSGAFR
;
A
#
# COMPACT_ATOMS: atom_id res chain seq x y z
N MET A 1 -23.64 -2.84 -39.08
CA MET A 1 -23.45 -1.76 -38.07
C MET A 1 -23.49 -2.39 -36.69
N LYS A 2 -22.58 -2.20 -35.73
CA LYS A 2 -21.32 -1.47 -35.60
C LYS A 2 -20.54 -2.23 -34.52
N TYR A 3 -19.26 -2.47 -34.79
CA TYR A 3 -18.27 -2.98 -33.86
C TYR A 3 -18.27 -2.20 -32.54
N LYS A 4 -18.50 -2.90 -31.41
CA LYS A 4 -18.26 -2.38 -30.04
C LYS A 4 -17.58 -3.43 -29.16
N GLN A 5 -16.71 -4.27 -29.74
CA GLN A 5 -16.11 -5.43 -29.07
C GLN A 5 -14.57 -5.49 -28.89
N PRO A 6 -13.72 -4.52 -29.26
CA PRO A 6 -12.29 -4.72 -29.00
C PRO A 6 -11.79 -4.21 -27.64
N VAL A 7 -12.43 -3.24 -26.95
CA VAL A 7 -11.74 -2.52 -25.86
C VAL A 7 -11.63 -3.32 -24.55
N ILE A 8 -12.66 -4.06 -24.15
CA ILE A 8 -12.70 -4.69 -22.80
C ILE A 8 -11.93 -6.02 -22.76
N VAL A 9 -12.00 -6.81 -23.83
CA VAL A 9 -11.19 -8.03 -23.98
C VAL A 9 -9.72 -7.67 -24.15
N LEU A 10 -9.42 -6.56 -24.84
CA LEU A 10 -8.07 -6.03 -24.96
C LEU A 10 -7.52 -5.54 -23.61
N ILE A 11 -8.34 -5.00 -22.69
CA ILE A 11 -7.86 -4.62 -21.35
C ILE A 11 -7.49 -5.84 -20.50
N PHE A 12 -8.32 -6.89 -20.47
CA PHE A 12 -7.99 -8.13 -19.75
C PHE A 12 -6.76 -8.84 -20.33
N LEU A 13 -6.65 -8.85 -21.66
CA LEU A 13 -5.53 -9.49 -22.36
C LEU A 13 -4.25 -8.63 -22.27
N LEU A 14 -4.34 -7.29 -22.31
CA LEU A 14 -3.20 -6.39 -22.09
C LEU A 14 -2.74 -6.36 -20.63
N PHE A 15 -3.60 -6.65 -19.65
CA PHE A 15 -3.17 -6.78 -18.25
C PHE A 15 -2.44 -8.12 -18.03
N LEU A 16 -2.96 -9.22 -18.59
CA LEU A 16 -2.27 -10.52 -18.55
C LEU A 16 -0.93 -10.49 -19.32
N VAL A 17 -0.91 -9.83 -20.49
CA VAL A 17 0.30 -9.65 -21.30
C VAL A 17 1.23 -8.60 -20.69
N SER A 18 0.76 -7.54 -20.02
CA SER A 18 1.64 -6.61 -19.27
C SER A 18 2.32 -7.28 -18.08
N VAL A 19 1.64 -8.20 -17.39
CA VAL A 19 2.25 -8.99 -16.32
C VAL A 19 3.28 -10.00 -16.86
N LEU A 20 3.13 -10.45 -18.12
CA LEU A 20 4.06 -11.38 -18.79
C LEU A 20 5.18 -10.71 -19.61
N LEU A 21 4.99 -9.50 -20.14
CA LEU A 21 5.98 -8.74 -20.94
C LEU A 21 6.61 -7.55 -20.19
N GLY A 22 5.97 -7.05 -19.13
CA GLY A 22 6.49 -5.93 -18.33
C GLY A 22 7.79 -6.23 -17.58
N GLY A 23 8.13 -7.52 -17.43
CA GLY A 23 9.41 -7.97 -16.90
C GLY A 23 10.60 -7.82 -17.85
N SER A 24 10.40 -7.42 -19.11
CA SER A 24 11.47 -7.44 -20.13
C SER A 24 11.75 -6.12 -20.86
N LEU A 25 11.15 -4.99 -20.46
CA LEU A 25 11.30 -3.71 -21.21
C LEU A 25 11.72 -2.47 -20.39
N LEU A 26 12.29 -2.67 -19.19
CA LEU A 26 13.01 -1.62 -18.45
C LEU A 26 14.49 -1.92 -18.26
N VAL A 27 15.11 -2.59 -19.24
CA VAL A 27 16.57 -2.74 -19.35
C VAL A 27 17.02 -2.34 -20.75
N GLN A 28 16.86 -1.06 -21.13
CA GLN A 28 17.75 -0.40 -22.11
C GLN A 28 17.41 1.08 -22.33
N ARG A 29 17.76 1.94 -21.35
CA ARG A 29 18.05 3.35 -21.65
C ARG A 29 18.86 4.04 -20.56
N ASN A 30 20.13 3.66 -20.41
CA ASN A 30 21.18 4.62 -20.04
C ASN A 30 22.56 4.00 -20.23
N SER A 31 23.07 4.06 -21.45
CA SER A 31 24.49 3.97 -21.73
C SER A 31 24.68 4.67 -23.06
N ASP A 32 24.90 5.98 -23.00
CA ASP A 32 25.80 6.67 -23.91
C ASP A 32 26.02 8.10 -23.43
N LYS A 33 27.31 8.49 -23.40
CA LYS A 33 27.90 9.80 -23.14
C LYS A 33 28.32 10.10 -21.70
N VAL A 34 29.37 9.41 -21.27
CA VAL A 34 30.39 10.00 -20.39
C VAL A 34 31.56 10.44 -21.29
N PRO A 35 31.93 11.74 -21.36
CA PRO A 35 33.18 12.11 -21.99
C PRO A 35 34.34 11.82 -21.03
N LEU A 36 35.36 11.17 -21.60
CA LEU A 36 36.64 10.81 -20.99
C LEU A 36 37.40 12.04 -20.46
N ILE A 37 37.94 11.91 -19.25
CA ILE A 37 38.95 12.81 -18.68
C ILE A 37 40.34 12.32 -19.15
N ALA A 38 41.05 13.19 -19.88
CA ALA A 38 42.51 13.33 -19.98
C ALA A 38 42.74 14.60 -20.80
N GLY A 39 43.58 15.59 -20.50
CA GLY A 39 44.62 15.80 -19.51
C GLY A 39 45.58 16.83 -20.13
N GLY A 40 46.02 17.85 -19.36
CA GLY A 40 47.30 18.55 -19.60
C GLY A 40 47.28 19.99 -20.15
N GLY A 41 47.89 20.89 -19.36
CA GLY A 41 48.55 22.15 -19.76
C GLY A 41 47.61 23.33 -20.06
N GLY A 42 47.71 24.52 -19.45
CA GLY A 42 48.82 25.20 -18.81
C GLY A 42 48.91 26.60 -19.41
N SER A 43 48.57 27.66 -18.64
CA SER A 43 49.15 29.02 -18.67
C SER A 43 48.18 30.13 -18.24
N SER A 44 48.66 30.87 -17.23
CA SER A 44 48.58 32.33 -17.08
C SER A 44 47.31 33.00 -16.53
N ARG A 45 47.48 33.51 -15.28
CA ARG A 45 46.67 34.50 -14.56
C ARG A 45 46.58 35.85 -15.32
N PRO A 46 45.72 36.81 -14.91
CA PRO A 46 46.10 37.68 -13.79
C PRO A 46 45.04 37.82 -12.69
N VAL A 47 45.58 38.09 -11.50
CA VAL A 47 44.93 38.49 -10.26
C VAL A 47 44.35 39.89 -10.40
N ILE A 48 43.11 40.11 -9.96
CA ILE A 48 42.68 41.42 -9.45
C ILE A 48 41.64 41.20 -8.33
N SER A 49 42.06 41.42 -7.09
CA SER A 49 41.17 41.81 -5.98
C SER A 49 41.10 43.32 -5.95
N PRO A 50 39.92 43.89 -5.64
CA PRO A 50 39.91 44.99 -4.68
C PRO A 50 38.74 44.92 -3.69
N THR A 51 39.05 45.16 -2.42
CA THR A 51 38.12 45.54 -1.34
C THR A 51 38.31 47.06 -1.06
N PRO A 52 37.45 47.73 -0.29
CA PRO A 52 36.07 48.21 -0.55
C PRO A 52 36.02 49.76 -0.62
N PRO A 53 34.82 50.37 -0.80
CA PRO A 53 34.56 51.65 -0.14
C PRO A 53 33.29 51.69 0.72
N GLU A 54 33.47 52.44 1.81
CA GLU A 54 32.62 53.08 2.82
C GLU A 54 31.09 53.26 2.60
N VAL A 55 30.36 52.84 3.65
CA VAL A 55 29.23 53.48 4.36
C VAL A 55 28.42 54.57 3.63
N ILE A 56 27.13 54.29 3.39
CA ILE A 56 26.03 55.24 3.66
C ILE A 56 24.75 54.46 4.07
N THR A 57 24.28 54.62 5.31
CA THR A 57 22.91 54.32 5.76
C THR A 57 22.02 55.56 5.62
N PRO A 58 20.71 55.42 5.36
CA PRO A 58 19.73 55.58 6.45
C PRO A 58 18.59 54.55 6.36
N VAL A 59 18.32 53.76 7.42
CA VAL A 59 17.31 53.99 8.48
C VAL A 59 15.90 54.24 7.93
N ASP A 60 15.08 53.19 7.96
CA ASP A 60 13.63 53.27 8.15
C ASP A 60 13.19 52.16 9.15
N PRO A 61 12.18 52.44 10.00
CA PRO A 61 11.99 51.78 11.28
C PRO A 61 11.31 50.40 11.21
N PRO A 62 11.56 49.51 12.20
CA PRO A 62 10.86 48.24 12.31
C PRO A 62 9.43 48.44 12.85
N VAL A 63 8.47 47.84 12.14
CA VAL A 63 7.07 47.71 12.56
C VAL A 63 6.99 46.83 13.81
N GLU A 64 6.41 47.42 14.85
CA GLU A 64 6.12 46.89 16.16
C GLU A 64 5.11 45.73 16.08
N VAL A 65 5.53 44.54 16.50
CA VAL A 65 4.64 43.38 16.68
C VAL A 65 4.30 43.32 18.16
N GLU A 66 3.08 43.73 18.50
CA GLU A 66 2.53 43.62 19.85
C GLU A 66 2.48 42.15 20.29
N GLN A 67 3.18 41.85 21.38
CA GLN A 67 3.00 40.63 22.17
C GLN A 67 1.86 40.84 23.16
N PRO A 68 0.86 39.96 23.24
CA PRO A 68 -0.06 39.99 24.38
C PRO A 68 0.58 39.34 25.60
N SER A 69 0.83 40.19 26.60
CA SER A 69 1.13 39.84 27.99
C SER A 69 -0.07 39.21 28.69
N VAL A 70 0.14 38.07 29.35
CA VAL A 70 -0.79 37.49 30.33
C VAL A 70 0.00 37.24 31.61
N ASP A 71 -0.43 37.90 32.69
CA ASP A 71 0.15 37.84 34.03
C ASP A 71 0.01 36.44 34.66
N PRO A 72 0.90 36.07 35.60
CA PRO A 72 0.76 34.87 36.42
C PRO A 72 0.03 35.22 37.72
N ASP A 73 -1.01 34.47 38.08
CA ASP A 73 -1.32 34.30 39.50
C ASP A 73 -1.99 32.96 39.80
N GLU A 74 -1.55 32.43 40.93
CA GLU A 74 -1.68 31.09 41.48
C GLU A 74 -2.92 31.00 42.39
N ASN A 75 -3.75 29.95 42.28
CA ASN A 75 -4.33 29.35 43.49
C ASN A 75 -4.86 27.91 43.30
N LEU A 76 -4.51 27.07 44.28
CA LEU A 76 -4.79 25.65 44.44
C LEU A 76 -6.03 25.45 45.34
N ASN A 77 -6.99 24.63 44.89
CA ASN A 77 -7.77 23.66 45.68
C ASN A 77 -8.80 23.02 44.72
N GLY A 78 -8.87 21.72 44.44
CA GLY A 78 -8.68 20.56 45.30
C GLY A 78 -10.06 19.93 45.57
N SER A 79 -10.50 18.97 44.74
CA SER A 79 -11.37 17.83 45.13
C SER A 79 -11.76 16.95 43.94
N GLY A 80 -11.63 15.63 44.11
CA GLY A 80 -12.37 14.64 43.32
C GLY A 80 -11.61 13.96 42.20
N GLY A 81 -10.57 13.19 42.55
CA GLY A 81 -9.96 12.24 41.62
C GLY A 81 -10.90 11.09 41.30
N GLU A 82 -11.24 10.96 40.03
CA GLU A 82 -11.50 9.67 39.41
C GLU A 82 -10.53 9.57 38.23
N PHE A 83 -9.31 9.13 38.56
CA PHE A 83 -8.29 8.80 37.57
C PHE A 83 -8.74 7.50 36.90
N VAL A 84 -9.59 7.63 35.89
CA VAL A 84 -9.80 6.57 34.91
C VAL A 84 -8.50 6.41 34.14
N ASP A 85 -7.83 5.29 34.40
CA ASP A 85 -6.63 4.85 33.69
C ASP A 85 -6.90 4.87 32.17
N PRO A 86 -6.28 5.74 31.35
CA PRO A 86 -6.63 5.85 29.93
C PRO A 86 -5.92 4.81 29.05
N LEU A 87 -5.44 3.70 29.62
CA LEU A 87 -4.65 2.69 28.91
C LEU A 87 -5.21 1.27 29.01
N ALA A 88 -6.51 1.11 29.24
CA ALA A 88 -7.16 -0.11 28.76
C ALA A 88 -7.02 -0.10 27.22
N PRO A 89 -6.33 -1.08 26.60
CA PRO A 89 -6.39 -1.22 25.16
C PRO A 89 -7.86 -1.28 24.79
N VAL A 90 -8.30 -0.38 23.91
CA VAL A 90 -9.57 -0.55 23.21
C VAL A 90 -9.37 -1.80 22.37
N GLU A 91 -9.63 -2.97 22.95
CA GLU A 91 -9.67 -4.22 22.20
C GLU A 91 -10.83 -4.06 21.23
N ASP A 92 -10.51 -3.71 19.98
CA ASP A 92 -11.39 -3.98 18.86
C ASP A 92 -11.65 -5.50 18.88
N PRO A 93 -12.88 -5.96 19.17
CA PRO A 93 -13.16 -7.39 19.32
C PRO A 93 -13.10 -8.17 18.00
N SER A 94 -12.57 -7.60 16.92
CA SER A 94 -12.78 -8.10 15.55
C SER A 94 -11.59 -8.81 14.89
N ALA A 95 -10.39 -8.79 15.46
CA ALA A 95 -9.25 -9.49 14.85
C ALA A 95 -8.63 -10.50 15.82
N LYS A 96 -9.11 -11.75 15.77
CA LYS A 96 -8.38 -12.88 16.33
C LYS A 96 -7.02 -12.93 15.61
N ALA A 97 -5.94 -12.53 16.27
CA ALA A 97 -4.60 -12.62 15.69
C ALA A 97 -4.13 -14.08 15.74
N ARG A 98 -3.69 -14.62 14.60
CA ARG A 98 -3.10 -15.96 14.55
C ARG A 98 -1.61 -15.91 14.89
N GLU A 99 -1.09 -16.95 15.53
CA GLU A 99 0.36 -17.08 15.74
C GLU A 99 1.06 -17.36 14.40
N LEU A 100 2.16 -16.65 14.14
CA LEU A 100 2.94 -16.79 12.91
C LEU A 100 4.23 -17.59 13.19
N THR A 101 4.35 -18.76 12.55
CA THR A 101 5.48 -19.69 12.72
C THR A 101 6.42 -19.69 11.50
N ASN A 102 7.66 -20.15 11.70
CA ASN A 102 8.69 -20.32 10.66
C ASN A 102 8.93 -19.06 9.80
N GLN A 103 9.10 -17.94 10.48
CA GLN A 103 9.31 -16.63 9.88
C GLN A 103 10.70 -16.51 9.21
N ARG A 104 10.75 -15.95 8.00
CA ARG A 104 11.98 -15.54 7.31
C ARG A 104 11.75 -14.26 6.52
N GLU A 105 12.81 -13.48 6.34
CA GLU A 105 12.75 -12.30 5.49
C GLU A 105 12.88 -12.65 4.01
N TYR A 106 12.07 -12.01 3.18
CA TYR A 106 12.13 -12.02 1.74
C TYR A 106 12.38 -10.60 1.23
N LYS A 107 13.41 -10.43 0.39
CA LYS A 107 13.71 -9.12 -0.21
C LYS A 107 12.98 -8.97 -1.53
N VAL A 108 12.09 -7.99 -1.62
CA VAL A 108 11.30 -7.68 -2.81
C VAL A 108 12.22 -7.38 -4.00
N VAL A 109 11.96 -8.00 -5.14
CA VAL A 109 12.68 -7.73 -6.40
C VAL A 109 11.78 -6.98 -7.39
N SER A 110 12.40 -6.38 -8.40
CA SER A 110 11.66 -5.65 -9.45
C SER A 110 10.62 -6.54 -10.13
N GLY A 111 9.39 -6.04 -10.21
CA GLY A 111 8.24 -6.75 -10.79
C GLY A 111 7.49 -7.67 -9.82
N ASP A 112 7.94 -7.80 -8.58
CA ASP A 112 7.15 -8.50 -7.56
C ASP A 112 5.86 -7.73 -7.25
N THR A 113 4.82 -8.51 -6.96
CA THR A 113 3.59 -8.09 -6.30
C THR A 113 3.37 -9.00 -5.10
N VAL A 114 2.52 -8.61 -4.16
CA VAL A 114 2.19 -9.47 -3.00
C VAL A 114 1.63 -10.82 -3.48
N SER A 115 0.80 -10.80 -4.51
CA SER A 115 0.24 -12.00 -5.14
C SER A 115 1.32 -12.90 -5.75
N THR A 116 2.30 -12.35 -6.48
CA THR A 116 3.36 -13.17 -7.10
C THR A 116 4.33 -13.74 -6.07
N ILE A 117 4.63 -12.98 -5.00
CA ILE A 117 5.40 -13.49 -3.86
C ILE A 117 4.65 -14.66 -3.21
N THR A 118 3.36 -14.50 -2.98
CA THR A 118 2.51 -15.57 -2.41
C THR A 118 2.50 -16.83 -3.30
N VAL A 119 2.41 -16.66 -4.63
CA VAL A 119 2.51 -17.81 -5.55
C VAL A 119 3.90 -18.46 -5.48
N ARG A 120 4.97 -17.69 -5.45
CA ARG A 120 6.35 -18.19 -5.39
C ARG A 120 6.62 -18.95 -4.09
N GLU A 121 6.25 -18.36 -2.96
CA GLU A 121 6.58 -18.88 -1.64
C GLU A 121 5.60 -19.95 -1.16
N TRP A 122 4.32 -19.84 -1.53
CA TRP A 122 3.25 -20.69 -0.99
C TRP A 122 2.51 -21.51 -2.05
N GLY A 123 2.74 -21.26 -3.33
CA GLY A 123 2.10 -21.98 -4.44
C GLY A 123 0.61 -21.68 -4.60
N ASN A 124 0.07 -20.72 -3.87
CA ASN A 124 -1.37 -20.44 -3.85
C ASN A 124 -1.63 -18.93 -3.81
N VAL A 125 -2.05 -18.38 -4.94
CA VAL A 125 -2.39 -16.94 -5.05
C VAL A 125 -3.50 -16.54 -4.09
N MET A 126 -4.43 -17.43 -3.72
CA MET A 126 -5.59 -17.10 -2.90
C MET A 126 -5.24 -16.69 -1.47
N LEU A 127 -3.99 -16.92 -1.04
CA LEU A 127 -3.49 -16.60 0.29
C LEU A 127 -2.82 -15.21 0.36
N TRP A 128 -2.78 -14.46 -0.74
CA TRP A 128 -2.10 -13.17 -0.77
C TRP A 128 -2.63 -12.15 0.27
N PRO A 129 -3.93 -12.10 0.63
CA PRO A 129 -4.38 -11.17 1.67
C PRO A 129 -3.83 -11.54 3.04
N ASP A 130 -3.68 -12.83 3.34
CA ASP A 130 -3.06 -13.30 4.59
C ASP A 130 -1.59 -12.89 4.65
N LEU A 131 -0.84 -12.95 3.53
CA LEU A 131 0.51 -12.39 3.48
C LEU A 131 0.48 -10.88 3.74
N TYR A 132 -0.44 -10.16 3.11
CA TYR A 132 -0.53 -8.72 3.21
C TYR A 132 -0.84 -8.26 4.64
N VAL A 133 -1.94 -8.71 5.26
CA VAL A 133 -2.39 -8.16 6.55
C VAL A 133 -1.45 -8.48 7.71
N ASN A 134 -0.68 -9.56 7.60
CA ASN A 134 0.30 -9.96 8.62
C ASN A 134 1.68 -9.32 8.41
N ASN A 135 1.84 -8.47 7.40
CA ASN A 135 3.05 -7.69 7.18
C ASN A 135 2.77 -6.22 7.50
N GLN A 136 3.73 -5.57 8.16
CA GLN A 136 3.65 -4.15 8.53
C GLN A 136 4.07 -3.26 7.34
N TRP A 137 3.21 -3.17 6.32
CA TRP A 137 3.50 -2.36 5.14
C TRP A 137 3.53 -0.86 5.46
N ILE A 138 4.43 -0.14 4.79
CA ILE A 138 4.54 1.32 4.89
C ILE A 138 3.38 2.00 4.15
N TYR A 139 2.84 1.35 3.11
CA TYR A 139 1.81 1.90 2.25
C TYR A 139 0.46 1.24 2.52
N ASN A 140 -0.60 2.05 2.52
CA ASN A 140 -1.97 1.57 2.62
C ASN A 140 -2.52 1.01 1.29
N ASP A 141 -1.74 1.06 0.21
CA ASP A 141 -2.12 0.52 -1.09
C ASP A 141 -1.57 -0.90 -1.27
N PRO A 142 -2.43 -1.95 -1.27
CA PRO A 142 -1.94 -3.32 -1.37
C PRO A 142 -1.24 -3.66 -2.69
N ASP A 143 -1.42 -2.82 -3.72
CA ASP A 143 -0.76 -2.97 -5.00
C ASP A 143 0.62 -2.27 -5.03
N LEU A 144 1.03 -1.60 -3.96
CA LEU A 144 2.28 -0.85 -3.87
C LEU A 144 3.28 -1.54 -2.94
N ILE A 145 4.20 -2.29 -3.55
CA ILE A 145 5.41 -2.80 -2.90
C ILE A 145 6.63 -2.39 -3.73
N LEU A 146 7.74 -2.04 -3.07
CA LEU A 146 8.91 -1.50 -3.74
C LEU A 146 10.09 -2.47 -3.72
N PRO A 147 10.88 -2.55 -4.80
CA PRO A 147 12.11 -3.35 -4.81
C PRO A 147 13.05 -2.96 -3.68
N GLY A 148 13.56 -3.95 -2.98
CA GLY A 148 14.45 -3.79 -1.83
C GLY A 148 13.75 -3.80 -0.47
N GLU A 149 12.42 -3.68 -0.41
CA GLU A 149 11.66 -3.85 0.83
C GLU A 149 11.77 -5.29 1.36
N LEU A 150 11.58 -5.43 2.67
CA LEU A 150 11.57 -6.72 3.34
C LEU A 150 10.13 -7.13 3.64
N VAL A 151 9.78 -8.36 3.25
CA VAL A 151 8.51 -9.00 3.53
C VAL A 151 8.79 -10.20 4.42
N MET A 152 8.06 -10.31 5.53
CA MET A 152 8.10 -11.48 6.37
C MET A 152 7.28 -12.60 5.75
N ILE A 153 7.94 -13.71 5.40
CA ILE A 153 7.29 -14.93 4.95
C ILE A 153 7.23 -15.90 6.12
N PHE A 154 6.04 -16.44 6.37
CA PHE A 154 5.74 -17.38 7.45
C PHE A 154 5.01 -18.61 6.91
N ASP A 155 4.63 -19.53 7.79
CA ASP A 155 3.83 -20.68 7.40
C ASP A 155 2.46 -20.26 6.88
N LYS A 156 2.16 -20.74 5.67
CA LYS A 156 0.88 -20.52 5.00
C LYS A 156 -0.24 -21.27 5.71
N LEU A 157 -1.44 -20.70 5.65
CA LEU A 157 -2.67 -21.38 6.02
C LEU A 157 -2.82 -22.71 5.26
N GLY A 158 -3.36 -23.73 5.94
CA GLY A 158 -3.52 -25.09 5.42
C GLY A 158 -2.30 -25.99 5.64
N HIS A 159 -1.09 -25.46 5.85
CA HIS A 159 0.12 -26.25 6.19
C HIS A 159 0.33 -27.51 5.30
N GLY A 160 0.18 -27.37 3.98
CA GLY A 160 0.36 -28.49 3.03
C GLY A 160 -0.88 -29.36 2.80
N ARG A 161 -1.98 -29.10 3.50
CA ARG A 161 -3.28 -29.72 3.23
C ARG A 161 -3.95 -29.08 2.01
N SER A 162 -4.85 -29.83 1.37
CA SER A 162 -5.65 -29.36 0.23
C SER A 162 -6.76 -28.41 0.64
N GLU A 163 -7.22 -28.48 1.90
CA GLU A 163 -8.32 -27.67 2.42
C GLU A 163 -7.94 -26.94 3.71
N LEU A 164 -8.49 -25.74 3.86
CA LEU A 164 -8.39 -24.93 5.08
C LEU A 164 -9.43 -25.40 6.11
N THR A 165 -9.05 -25.40 7.39
CA THR A 165 -10.02 -25.54 8.50
C THR A 165 -10.99 -24.37 8.54
N ALA A 166 -12.09 -24.49 9.28
CA ALA A 166 -13.05 -23.40 9.46
C ALA A 166 -12.38 -22.14 10.06
N GLU A 167 -11.50 -22.32 11.04
CA GLU A 167 -10.74 -21.23 11.66
C GLU A 167 -9.76 -20.58 10.69
N GLU A 168 -9.00 -21.37 9.90
CA GLU A 168 -8.10 -20.81 8.89
C GLU A 168 -8.85 -20.08 7.77
N LYS A 169 -10.04 -20.57 7.39
CA LYS A 169 -10.91 -19.85 6.46
C LYS A 169 -11.34 -18.52 7.06
N GLU A 170 -11.72 -18.49 8.34
CA GLU A 170 -12.09 -17.26 9.02
C GLU A 170 -10.95 -16.24 9.01
N TYR A 171 -9.72 -16.65 9.35
CA TYR A 171 -8.53 -15.78 9.25
C TYR A 171 -8.34 -15.23 7.84
N LEU A 172 -8.46 -16.10 6.82
CA LEU A 172 -8.30 -15.69 5.43
C LEU A 172 -9.39 -14.72 4.98
N LEU A 173 -10.66 -14.99 5.31
CA LEU A 173 -11.80 -14.16 4.93
C LEU A 173 -11.77 -12.80 5.65
N ASP A 174 -11.32 -12.75 6.90
CA ASP A 174 -11.10 -11.48 7.58
C ASP A 174 -9.98 -10.68 6.91
N ALA A 175 -8.88 -11.33 6.51
CA ALA A 175 -7.82 -10.69 5.73
C ALA A 175 -8.35 -10.11 4.39
N TYR A 176 -9.22 -10.83 3.69
CA TYR A 176 -9.91 -10.31 2.49
C TYR A 176 -10.75 -9.06 2.80
N LEU A 177 -11.45 -9.02 3.94
CA LEU A 177 -12.24 -7.86 4.36
C LEU A 177 -11.36 -6.65 4.73
N GLN A 178 -10.22 -6.88 5.38
CA GLN A 178 -9.26 -5.82 5.68
C GLN A 178 -8.68 -5.20 4.41
N VAL A 179 -8.24 -6.02 3.46
CA VAL A 179 -7.76 -5.57 2.14
C VAL A 179 -8.87 -4.84 1.36
N TYR A 180 -10.10 -5.35 1.38
CA TYR A 180 -11.25 -4.69 0.77
C TYR A 180 -11.43 -3.26 1.31
N LYS A 181 -11.37 -3.08 2.63
CA LYS A 181 -11.47 -1.76 3.27
C LYS A 181 -10.34 -0.82 2.82
N LEU A 182 -9.11 -1.32 2.69
CA LEU A 182 -8.00 -0.52 2.17
C LEU A 182 -8.26 -0.03 0.74
N TYR A 183 -8.69 -0.91 -0.17
CA TYR A 183 -9.04 -0.47 -1.52
C TYR A 183 -10.23 0.49 -1.55
N GLN A 184 -11.19 0.32 -0.65
CA GLN A 184 -12.31 1.26 -0.51
C GLN A 184 -11.84 2.67 -0.13
N GLN A 185 -10.88 2.77 0.80
CA GLN A 185 -10.31 4.05 1.24
C GLN A 185 -9.49 4.75 0.15
N LEU A 186 -8.89 4.00 -0.79
CA LEU A 186 -8.13 4.54 -1.92
C LEU A 186 -9.03 5.14 -3.02
N GLY A 187 -10.34 4.93 -2.92
CA GLY A 187 -11.35 5.52 -3.81
C GLY A 187 -11.46 4.82 -5.17
N GLU A 188 -12.18 5.46 -6.08
CA GLU A 188 -12.69 4.84 -7.31
C GLU A 188 -11.60 4.26 -8.22
N LYS A 189 -10.39 4.84 -8.19
CA LYS A 189 -9.23 4.35 -8.95
C LYS A 189 -8.85 2.89 -8.62
N ARG A 190 -9.24 2.39 -7.43
CA ARG A 190 -9.00 1.02 -6.98
C ARG A 190 -10.26 0.15 -6.97
N ASN A 191 -11.38 0.58 -7.57
CA ASN A 191 -12.61 -0.21 -7.62
C ASN A 191 -12.42 -1.58 -8.28
N ALA A 192 -11.60 -1.66 -9.34
CA ALA A 192 -11.31 -2.94 -9.99
C ALA A 192 -10.62 -3.92 -9.02
N SER A 193 -9.56 -3.48 -8.31
CA SER A 193 -8.86 -4.30 -7.31
C SER A 193 -9.79 -4.66 -6.14
N LYS A 194 -10.63 -3.72 -5.70
CA LYS A 194 -11.65 -3.91 -4.67
C LYS A 194 -12.64 -5.03 -5.02
N TRP A 195 -13.26 -4.96 -6.20
CA TRP A 195 -14.22 -5.98 -6.65
C TRP A 195 -13.56 -7.31 -6.97
N TYR A 196 -12.33 -7.28 -7.49
CA TYR A 196 -11.53 -8.49 -7.69
C TYR A 196 -11.28 -9.21 -6.35
N THR A 197 -10.90 -8.47 -5.30
CA THR A 197 -10.69 -8.98 -3.95
C THR A 197 -11.93 -9.69 -3.41
N LEU A 198 -13.10 -9.05 -3.51
CA LEU A 198 -14.38 -9.67 -3.12
C LEU A 198 -14.72 -10.91 -3.96
N GLY A 199 -14.43 -10.88 -5.26
CA GLY A 199 -14.64 -12.02 -6.15
C GLY A 199 -13.75 -13.23 -5.82
N LEU A 200 -12.54 -12.99 -5.31
CA LEU A 200 -11.67 -14.06 -4.79
C LEU A 200 -12.18 -14.62 -3.47
N ALA A 201 -12.69 -13.77 -2.57
CA ALA A 201 -13.27 -14.23 -1.31
C ALA A 201 -14.45 -15.21 -1.53
N LEU A 202 -15.29 -14.98 -2.54
CA LEU A 202 -16.36 -15.92 -2.93
C LEU A 202 -15.87 -17.30 -3.39
N ARG A 203 -14.62 -17.42 -3.84
CA ARG A 203 -14.03 -18.73 -4.18
C ARG A 203 -13.55 -19.48 -2.94
N VAL A 204 -13.26 -18.77 -1.86
CA VAL A 204 -12.90 -19.36 -0.57
C VAL A 204 -14.17 -19.78 0.18
N GLU A 205 -15.17 -18.90 0.21
CA GLU A 205 -16.47 -19.14 0.84
C GLU A 205 -17.60 -18.66 -0.09
N PRO A 206 -18.35 -19.56 -0.74
CA PRO A 206 -19.45 -19.18 -1.63
C PRO A 206 -20.55 -18.36 -0.94
N ARG A 207 -20.71 -18.51 0.39
CA ARG A 207 -21.66 -17.76 1.21
C ARG A 207 -21.09 -16.45 1.78
N PHE A 208 -19.96 -15.98 1.26
CA PHE A 208 -19.23 -14.84 1.83
C PHE A 208 -20.10 -13.57 1.95
N PHE A 209 -20.92 -13.28 0.95
CA PHE A 209 -21.80 -12.11 0.98
C PHE A 209 -23.01 -12.27 1.89
N GLU A 210 -23.43 -13.49 2.21
CA GLU A 210 -24.47 -13.73 3.21
C GLU A 210 -23.90 -13.62 4.63
N ILE A 211 -22.67 -14.07 4.84
CA ILE A 211 -22.00 -14.06 6.15
C ILE A 211 -21.54 -12.66 6.54
N TYR A 212 -20.98 -11.89 5.59
CA TYR A 212 -20.34 -10.59 5.86
C TYR A 212 -21.08 -9.41 5.20
N ALA A 213 -22.39 -9.55 4.97
CA ALA A 213 -23.22 -8.54 4.30
C ALA A 213 -23.15 -7.15 4.97
N ASP A 214 -23.03 -7.13 6.29
CA ASP A 214 -22.95 -5.93 7.13
C ASP A 214 -21.59 -5.21 7.05
N ARG A 215 -20.54 -5.92 6.59
CA ARG A 215 -19.17 -5.40 6.49
C ARG A 215 -18.77 -4.95 5.08
N ILE A 216 -19.66 -5.09 4.09
CA ILE A 216 -19.39 -4.81 2.68
C ILE A 216 -20.46 -3.86 2.13
N ASP A 217 -20.06 -2.85 1.35
CA ASP A 217 -21.01 -1.95 0.70
C ASP A 217 -21.96 -2.75 -0.22
N PRO A 218 -23.29 -2.65 -0.05
CA PRO A 218 -24.26 -3.37 -0.88
C PRO A 218 -24.10 -3.12 -2.38
N ARG A 219 -23.58 -1.94 -2.78
CA ARG A 219 -23.31 -1.60 -4.19
C ARG A 219 -22.14 -2.41 -4.74
N ASP A 220 -21.12 -2.67 -3.91
CA ASP A 220 -19.98 -3.49 -4.30
C ASP A 220 -20.39 -4.97 -4.41
N ILE A 221 -21.26 -5.45 -3.51
CA ILE A 221 -21.86 -6.80 -3.60
C ILE A 221 -22.59 -6.97 -4.93
N GLU A 222 -23.49 -6.03 -5.26
CA GLU A 222 -24.26 -6.10 -6.51
C GLU A 222 -23.36 -6.02 -7.74
N MET A 223 -22.32 -5.19 -7.70
CA MET A 223 -21.36 -5.11 -8.78
C MET A 223 -20.64 -6.43 -9.01
N VAL A 224 -20.13 -7.08 -7.95
CA VAL A 224 -19.44 -8.37 -8.07
C VAL A 224 -20.38 -9.46 -8.61
N ARG A 225 -21.63 -9.51 -8.13
CA ARG A 225 -22.66 -10.44 -8.66
C ARG A 225 -22.91 -10.22 -10.15
N THR A 226 -22.99 -8.96 -10.57
CA THR A 226 -23.15 -8.60 -11.99
C THR A 226 -21.96 -9.08 -12.83
N LEU A 227 -20.73 -8.84 -12.37
CA LEU A 227 -19.51 -9.29 -13.06
C LEU A 227 -19.46 -10.81 -13.19
N GLN A 228 -19.83 -11.55 -12.14
CA GLN A 228 -19.88 -13.02 -12.18
C GLN A 228 -20.92 -13.52 -13.19
N LYS A 229 -22.13 -12.95 -13.18
CA LYS A 229 -23.19 -13.31 -14.15
C LYS A 229 -22.75 -13.06 -15.59
N GLN A 230 -22.07 -11.94 -15.85
CA GLN A 230 -21.51 -11.65 -17.17
C GLN A 230 -20.44 -12.67 -17.55
N SER A 231 -19.48 -12.97 -16.67
CA SER A 231 -18.43 -13.94 -16.96
C SER A 231 -18.94 -15.37 -17.21
N GLY A 232 -20.02 -15.76 -16.51
CA GLY A 232 -20.68 -17.05 -16.71
C GLY A 232 -21.47 -17.13 -18.00
N ALA A 233 -21.96 -16.01 -18.53
CA ALA A 233 -22.68 -15.96 -19.80
C ALA A 233 -21.78 -16.08 -21.04
N PHE A 234 -20.45 -16.00 -20.87
CA PHE A 234 -19.46 -16.14 -21.94
C PHE A 234 -18.68 -17.46 -21.88
N ARG A 235 -19.08 -18.40 -21.03
CA ARG A 235 -18.59 -19.79 -21.00
C ARG A 235 -19.60 -20.71 -21.68
#